data_AF-A0A523J2H6-F1
#
_entry.id   AF-A0A523J2H6-F1
#
_cell.length_a   1.000
_cell.length_b   1.000
_cell.length_c   1.000
_cell.angle_alpha   90.00
_cell.angle_beta   90.00
_cell.angle_gamma   90.00
#
_symmetry.space_group_name_H-M   'P 1'
#
loop_
_entity.id
_entity.type
_entity.pdbx_description
1 polymer ?
#
loop_
_entity_poly.entity_id
_entity_poly.type
_entity_poly.pdbx_seq_one_letter_code
_entity_poly.pdbx_strand_id
1 'polypeptide(L)' 'MKLATFTHAGETRLGVVKGEAVIDLKAVAPDLPTEMCNFLAAGADALTTARSAAGR' A
#
# COMPACT_ATOMS: atom_id res chain seq x y z
N MET A 1 8.38 -4.04 6.75
CA MET A 1 7.05 -3.63 6.25
C MET A 1 6.43 -4.86 5.63
N LYS A 2 5.14 -5.15 5.88
CA LYS A 2 4.42 -6.25 5.24
C LYS A 2 3.36 -5.65 4.32
N LEU A 3 3.50 -5.88 3.02
CA LEU A 3 2.54 -5.44 2.01
C LEU A 3 1.51 -6.54 1.77
N ALA A 4 0.28 -6.15 1.44
CA ALA A 4 -0.77 -7.06 1.05
C ALA A 4 -1.62 -6.43 -0.06
N THR A 5 -2.06 -7.27 -1.00
CA THR A 5 -3.26 -7.00 -1.79
C THR A 5 -4.47 -7.48 -0.99
N PHE A 6 -5.51 -6.66 -0.94
CA PHE A 6 -6.75 -7.01 -0.26
C PHE A 6 -7.95 -6.47 -1.03
N THR A 7 -9.11 -7.10 -0.87
CA THR A 7 -10.37 -6.65 -1.46
C THR A 7 -11.24 -6.06 -0.37
N HIS A 8 -11.72 -4.84 -0.58
CA HIS A 8 -12.66 -4.17 0.32
C HIS A 8 -13.67 -3.35 -0.52
N ALA A 9 -14.94 -3.42 -0.14
CA ALA A 9 -16.04 -2.79 -0.88
C ALA A 9 -16.04 -3.09 -2.40
N GLY A 10 -15.70 -4.33 -2.78
CA GLY A 10 -15.66 -4.76 -4.18
C GLY A 10 -14.42 -4.31 -4.97
N GLU A 11 -13.49 -3.58 -4.35
CA GLU A 11 -12.26 -3.11 -5.00
C GLU A 11 -11.01 -3.76 -4.40
N THR A 12 -10.15 -4.32 -5.26
CA THR A 12 -8.83 -4.86 -4.88
C THR A 12 -7.80 -3.75 -4.89
N ARG A 13 -7.02 -3.64 -3.82
CA ARG A 13 -6.11 -2.52 -3.56
C ARG A 13 -4.90 -2.96 -2.74
N LEU A 14 -3.86 -2.14 -2.72
CA LEU A 14 -2.66 -2.36 -1.92
C LEU A 14 -2.79 -1.78 -0.52
N GLY A 15 -2.22 -2.47 0.45
CA GLY A 15 -2.16 -2.01 1.82
C GLY A 15 -0.92 -2.46 2.57
N VAL A 16 -0.67 -1.81 3.70
CA VAL A 16 0.37 -2.21 4.66
C VAL A 16 -0.29 -2.87 5.86
N VAL A 17 0.13 -4.08 6.20
CA VAL A 17 -0.35 -4.81 7.38
C VAL A 17 0.32 -4.24 8.64
N LYS A 18 -0.48 -3.81 9.61
CA LYS A 18 -0.05 -3.24 10.90
C LYS A 18 -0.86 -3.89 12.02
N GLY A 19 -0.25 -4.85 12.73
CA GLY A 19 -0.96 -5.68 13.70
C GLY A 19 -2.08 -6.48 13.02
N GLU A 20 -3.32 -6.25 13.47
CA GLU A 20 -4.53 -6.90 12.96
C GLU A 20 -5.27 -6.07 11.89
N ALA A 21 -4.71 -4.92 11.51
CA ALA A 21 -5.31 -4.01 10.52
C ALA A 21 -4.48 -3.96 9.22
N VAL A 22 -5.15 -3.53 8.14
CA VAL A 22 -4.52 -3.17 6.87
C VAL A 22 -4.75 -1.68 6.62
N ILE A 23 -3.67 -0.92 6.47
CA ILE A 23 -3.72 0.48 6.06
C ILE A 23 -3.84 0.52 4.54
N ASP A 24 -4.94 1.08 4.04
CA ASP A 24 -5.20 1.23 2.62
C ASP A 24 -4.31 2.31 1.99
N LEU A 25 -3.37 1.92 1.14
CA LEU A 25 -2.44 2.85 0.49
C LEU A 25 -3.13 3.76 -0.52
N LYS A 26 -4.23 3.33 -1.14
CA LYS A 26 -5.01 4.19 -2.05
C LYS A 26 -5.59 5.39 -1.30
N ALA A 27 -5.95 5.22 -0.03
CA ALA A 27 -6.54 6.27 0.80
C ALA A 27 -5.49 7.24 1.36
N VAL A 28 -4.31 6.75 1.74
CA VAL A 28 -3.29 7.57 2.42
C VAL A 28 -2.13 8.03 1.52
N ALA A 29 -1.97 7.42 0.34
CA ALA A 29 -0.92 7.71 -0.63
C ALA A 29 -1.43 7.43 -2.07
N PRO A 30 -2.40 8.22 -2.57
CA PRO A 30 -3.08 7.96 -3.84
C PRO A 30 -2.17 8.02 -5.08
N ASP A 31 -1.00 8.64 -4.97
CA ASP A 31 -0.01 8.71 -6.06
C ASP A 31 0.79 7.41 -6.24
N LEU A 32 0.66 6.46 -5.31
CA LEU A 32 1.30 5.15 -5.43
C LEU A 32 0.58 4.27 -6.45
N PRO A 33 1.32 3.46 -7.24
CA PRO A 33 0.70 2.42 -8.05
C PRO A 33 -0.15 1.49 -7.19
N THR A 34 -1.34 1.13 -7.67
CA THR A 34 -2.31 0.29 -6.95
C THR A 34 -2.17 -1.21 -7.23
N GLU A 35 -1.27 -1.59 -8.15
CA GLU A 35 -0.96 -2.96 -8.52
C GLU A 35 0.40 -3.39 -7.98
N MET A 36 0.51 -4.58 -7.38
CA MET A 36 1.73 -5.00 -6.67
C MET A 36 2.97 -4.98 -7.56
N CYS A 37 2.86 -5.48 -8.79
CA CYS A 37 3.99 -5.50 -9.72
C CYS A 37 4.46 -4.09 -10.08
N ASN A 38 3.53 -3.18 -10.36
CA ASN A 38 3.85 -1.78 -10.69
C ASN A 38 4.43 -1.05 -9.48
N PHE A 39 3.91 -1.32 -8.29
CA PHE A 39 4.43 -0.78 -7.04
C PHE A 39 5.88 -1.22 -6.79
N LEU A 40 6.17 -2.52 -6.95
CA LEU A 40 7.52 -3.05 -6.78
C LEU A 40 8.49 -2.54 -7.86
N ALA A 41 8.01 -2.38 -9.10
CA ALA A 41 8.80 -1.82 -10.19
C ALA A 41 9.20 -0.34 -9.94
N ALA A 42 8.36 0.43 -9.24
CA ALA A 42 8.68 1.80 -8.82
C ALA A 42 9.78 1.86 -7.73
N GLY A 43 10.11 0.73 -7.11
CA GLY A 43 11.31 0.57 -6.31
C GLY A 43 11.30 1.32 -4.96
N ALA A 44 12.47 1.82 -4.57
CA ALA A 44 12.73 2.34 -3.23
C ALA A 44 11.89 3.56 -2.86
N ASP A 45 11.56 4.42 -3.83
CA ASP A 45 10.77 5.62 -3.60
C ASP A 45 9.33 5.26 -3.22
N ALA A 46 8.73 4.29 -3.92
CA ALA A 46 7.41 3.79 -3.59
C ALA A 46 7.37 3.12 -2.21
N LEU A 47 8.40 2.34 -1.86
CA LEU A 47 8.55 1.72 -0.54
C LEU A 47 8.67 2.77 0.59
N THR A 48 9.41 3.85 0.35
CA THR A 48 9.61 4.94 1.32
C THR A 48 8.34 5.72 1.55
N THR A 49 7.62 6.04 0.47
CA THR A 49 6.31 6.70 0.53
C THR A 49 5.28 5.84 1.26
N ALA A 50 5.17 4.54 0.92
CA ALA A 50 4.26 3.61 1.59
C ALA A 50 4.56 3.49 3.09
N ARG A 51 5.84 3.39 3.46
CA ARG A 51 6.28 3.34 4.86
C ARG A 51 5.90 4.62 5.63
N SER A 52 6.15 5.77 5.03
CA SER A 52 5.84 7.07 5.63
C SER A 52 4.34 7.26 5.82
N ALA A 53 3.54 6.86 4.83
CA ALA A 53 2.09 6.93 4.89
C ALA A 53 1.49 5.98 5.94
N ALA A 54 2.04 4.77 6.11
CA ALA A 54 1.59 3.79 7.09
C ALA A 54 2.07 4.05 8.54
N GLY A 55 3.03 4.96 8.71
CA GLY A 55 3.60 5.36 10.00
C GLY A 55 2.84 6.47 10.73
N ARG A 56 1.97 7.20 10.01
CA ARG A 56 1.00 8.12 10.62
C ARG A 56 -0.14 7.35 11.29
#